data_AF-A0A918Q6L8-F1
#
_entry.id   AF-A0A918Q6L8-F1
#
_cell.length_a   1.000
_cell.length_b   1.000
_cell.length_c   1.000
_cell.angle_alpha   90.00
_cell.angle_beta   90.00
_cell.angle_gamma   90.00
#
_symmetry.space_group_name_H-M   'P 1'
#
loop_
_entity.id
_entity.type
_entity.pdbx_description
1 polymer ?
#
loop_
_entity_poly.entity_id
_entity_poly.type
_entity_poly.pdbx_seq_one_letter_code
_entity_poly.pdbx_strand_id
1 'polypeptide(L)'
;MTLRLNRNARPQKLEVGRSRSRIVVIDDALLNPQVLVDAAHVAEFQRPTTLYPGLNALLPPELANIIVAGVRPLLDKAYGLPMGAPISGSGYFGLVTDAPGDLHPMQTIPHYDVADSEALAVLVYLCGPEHGATGFYRHNVSGLETLTPAGADGYNRHISAGLPRFEARPRRYFEGSDADFTMIGKVEAQYNRLVIYNSNLLHSAIVDPLRLSADPVQGRLTANMFVTRA
;
A
#
# COMPACT_ATOMS: atom_id res chain seq x y z
N MET A 1 -5.10 25.64 1.02
CA MET A 1 -3.62 25.75 0.93
C MET A 1 -3.11 24.76 -0.09
N THR A 2 -2.04 25.07 -0.84
CA THR A 2 -1.43 24.13 -1.81
C THR A 2 -0.44 23.19 -1.12
N LEU A 3 -0.47 21.90 -1.48
CA LEU A 3 0.48 20.90 -1.00
C LEU A 3 1.90 21.19 -1.52
N ARG A 4 2.92 21.03 -0.67
CA ARG A 4 4.33 21.29 -1.01
C ARG A 4 5.20 20.09 -0.67
N LEU A 5 6.00 19.69 -1.65
CA LEU A 5 6.98 18.62 -1.52
C LEU A 5 8.24 19.13 -0.82
N ASN A 6 8.85 18.30 0.01
CA ASN A 6 10.15 18.57 0.60
C ASN A 6 11.26 18.19 -0.39
N ARG A 7 11.81 19.18 -1.09
CA ARG A 7 12.94 18.96 -2.03
C ARG A 7 14.25 18.56 -1.34
N ASN A 8 14.32 18.70 -0.01
CA ASN A 8 15.47 18.25 0.78
C ASN A 8 15.28 16.84 1.35
N ALA A 9 14.11 16.21 1.15
CA ALA A 9 13.92 14.83 1.55
C ALA A 9 14.97 13.92 0.88
N ARG A 10 15.34 12.83 1.56
CA ARG A 10 16.39 11.91 1.10
C ARG A 10 15.78 10.54 0.85
N PRO A 11 15.42 10.23 -0.42
CA PRO A 11 14.89 8.92 -0.77
C PRO A 11 15.90 7.82 -0.46
N GLN A 12 15.42 6.78 0.20
CA GLN A 12 16.15 5.55 0.46
C GLN A 12 15.60 4.45 -0.44
N LYS A 13 16.48 3.60 -0.97
CA LYS A 13 16.09 2.42 -1.73
C LYS A 13 16.38 1.18 -0.89
N LEU A 14 15.35 0.39 -0.65
CA LEU A 14 15.43 -0.95 -0.08
C LEU A 14 15.20 -1.97 -1.19
N GLU A 15 15.76 -3.17 -1.02
CA GLU A 15 15.48 -4.31 -1.89
C GLU A 15 15.02 -5.47 -1.01
N VAL A 16 13.88 -6.08 -1.38
CA VAL A 16 13.25 -7.17 -0.62
C VAL A 16 13.20 -8.45 -1.45
N GLY A 17 13.27 -9.59 -0.77
CA GLY A 17 13.11 -10.90 -1.40
C GLY A 17 14.23 -11.30 -2.35
N ARG A 18 14.01 -12.42 -3.03
CA ARG A 18 14.90 -12.99 -4.03
C ARG A 18 14.81 -12.25 -5.36
N SER A 19 13.65 -11.68 -5.69
CA SER A 19 13.44 -10.81 -6.85
C SER A 19 14.20 -9.48 -6.74
N ARG A 20 14.68 -9.14 -5.54
CA ARG A 20 15.26 -7.83 -5.21
C ARG A 20 14.30 -6.69 -5.58
N SER A 21 13.01 -6.89 -5.33
CA SER A 21 11.98 -5.89 -5.59
C SER A 21 12.31 -4.61 -4.84
N ARG A 22 12.28 -3.49 -5.55
CA ARG A 22 12.72 -2.20 -5.03
C ARG A 22 11.59 -1.53 -4.29
N ILE A 23 11.89 -1.05 -3.08
CA ILE A 23 11.01 -0.22 -2.29
C ILE A 23 11.70 1.13 -2.12
N VAL A 24 11.05 2.21 -2.54
CA VAL A 24 11.56 3.57 -2.29
C VAL A 24 10.83 4.11 -1.07
N VAL A 25 11.58 4.58 -0.07
CA VAL A 25 11.06 5.19 1.15
C VAL A 25 11.57 6.62 1.24
N ILE A 26 10.67 7.57 1.51
CA ILE A 26 11.00 8.99 1.66
C ILE A 26 10.39 9.47 2.96
N ASP A 27 11.23 9.70 3.96
CA ASP A 27 10.83 10.39 5.19
C ASP A 27 10.75 11.89 4.97
N ASP A 28 9.87 12.55 5.73
CA ASP A 28 9.57 13.97 5.63
C ASP A 28 9.24 14.40 4.19
N ALA A 29 8.44 13.61 3.47
CA ALA A 29 8.21 13.79 2.04
C ALA A 29 7.53 15.14 1.69
N LEU A 30 6.72 15.67 2.62
CA LEU A 30 5.93 16.89 2.44
C LEU A 30 6.35 17.95 3.46
N LEU A 31 6.32 19.23 3.06
CA LEU A 31 6.56 20.36 3.98
C LEU A 31 5.31 20.76 4.77
N ASN A 32 4.14 20.29 4.34
CA ASN A 32 2.84 20.57 4.97
C ASN A 32 1.89 19.37 4.83
N PRO A 33 2.23 18.20 5.40
CA PRO A 33 1.41 16.98 5.33
C PRO A 33 -0.01 17.18 5.89
N GLN A 34 -0.20 18.15 6.80
CA GLN A 34 -1.50 18.52 7.35
C GLN A 34 -2.54 18.86 6.26
N VAL A 35 -2.13 19.36 5.09
CA VAL A 35 -3.05 19.60 3.96
C VAL A 35 -3.79 18.33 3.54
N LEU A 36 -3.15 17.16 3.60
CA LEU A 36 -3.79 15.88 3.29
C LEU A 36 -4.72 15.44 4.43
N VAL A 37 -4.32 15.65 5.69
CA VAL A 37 -5.14 15.32 6.86
C VAL A 37 -6.41 16.17 6.88
N ASP A 38 -6.30 17.48 6.62
CA ASP A 38 -7.44 18.40 6.55
C ASP A 38 -8.38 18.01 5.40
N ALA A 39 -7.83 17.63 4.24
CA ALA A 39 -8.63 17.14 3.11
C ALA A 39 -9.36 15.83 3.45
N ALA A 40 -8.71 14.91 4.15
CA ALA A 40 -9.36 13.68 4.63
C ALA A 40 -10.44 13.99 5.66
N HIS A 41 -10.24 14.95 6.58
CA HIS A 41 -11.20 15.29 7.62
C HIS A 41 -12.56 15.73 7.09
N VAL A 42 -12.59 16.39 5.93
CA VAL A 42 -13.84 16.83 5.28
C VAL A 42 -14.30 15.90 4.16
N ALA A 43 -13.58 14.82 3.90
CA ALA A 43 -13.92 13.85 2.87
C ALA A 43 -15.02 12.89 3.34
N GLU A 44 -15.80 12.38 2.40
CA GLU A 44 -16.83 11.39 2.69
C GLU A 44 -16.22 9.97 2.64
N PHE A 45 -16.01 9.38 3.81
CA PHE A 45 -15.52 8.02 3.96
C PHE A 45 -16.65 7.00 3.84
N GLN A 46 -16.46 6.02 2.98
CA GLN A 46 -17.43 4.96 2.70
C GLN A 46 -16.75 3.60 2.62
N ARG A 47 -17.54 2.54 2.78
CA ARG A 47 -17.08 1.17 2.50
C ARG A 47 -16.71 1.03 1.03
N PRO A 48 -15.47 0.67 0.67
CA PRO A 48 -15.10 0.46 -0.72
C PRO A 48 -15.67 -0.86 -1.24
N THR A 49 -15.76 -0.98 -2.57
CA THR A 49 -16.10 -2.24 -3.25
C THR A 49 -14.92 -3.21 -3.34
N THR A 50 -13.71 -2.74 -3.03
CA THR A 50 -12.50 -3.56 -2.96
C THR A 50 -12.40 -4.28 -1.60
N LEU A 51 -11.40 -5.15 -1.45
CA LEU A 51 -11.11 -5.84 -0.17
C LEU A 51 -10.32 -4.97 0.82
N TYR A 52 -10.41 -3.64 0.75
CA TYR A 52 -9.74 -2.80 1.74
C TYR A 52 -10.42 -2.94 3.13
N PRO A 53 -9.67 -3.20 4.22
CA PRO A 53 -10.23 -3.51 5.54
C PRO A 53 -10.62 -2.24 6.33
N GLY A 54 -11.56 -1.47 5.78
CA GLY A 54 -12.10 -0.29 6.42
C GLY A 54 -12.85 0.63 5.48
N LEU A 55 -12.53 1.93 5.54
CA LEU A 55 -13.21 2.99 4.80
C LEU A 55 -12.24 3.69 3.83
N ASN A 56 -12.75 4.03 2.66
CA ASN A 56 -12.07 4.85 1.68
C ASN A 56 -12.82 6.16 1.43
N ALA A 57 -12.08 7.22 1.12
CA ALA A 57 -12.63 8.46 0.59
C ALA A 57 -11.83 8.93 -0.63
N LEU A 58 -12.43 9.76 -1.47
CA LEU A 58 -11.74 10.33 -2.63
C LEU A 58 -10.53 11.17 -2.18
N LEU A 59 -9.36 10.88 -2.71
CA LEU A 59 -8.21 11.79 -2.64
C LEU A 59 -8.38 12.84 -3.74
N PRO A 60 -8.44 14.15 -3.43
CA PRO A 60 -8.54 15.19 -4.45
C PRO A 60 -7.47 15.02 -5.54
N PRO A 61 -7.85 14.95 -6.83
CA PRO A 61 -6.91 14.67 -7.92
C PRO A 61 -5.74 15.64 -7.97
N GLU A 62 -5.94 16.91 -7.61
CA GLU A 62 -4.90 17.93 -7.57
C GLU A 62 -3.80 17.58 -6.57
N LEU A 63 -4.18 17.03 -5.40
CA LEU A 63 -3.23 16.62 -4.36
C LEU A 63 -2.46 15.36 -4.79
N ALA A 64 -3.16 14.38 -5.35
CA ALA A 64 -2.55 13.17 -5.92
C ALA A 64 -1.52 13.54 -7.01
N ASN A 65 -1.91 14.42 -7.94
CA ASN A 65 -1.08 14.85 -9.06
C ASN A 65 0.18 15.59 -8.60
N ILE A 66 0.10 16.42 -7.56
CA ILE A 66 1.29 17.08 -6.98
C ILE A 66 2.28 16.04 -6.45
N ILE A 67 1.80 15.02 -5.72
CA ILE A 67 2.68 13.99 -5.15
C ILE A 67 3.30 13.15 -6.26
N VAL A 68 2.47 12.63 -7.18
CA VAL A 68 2.93 11.80 -8.31
C VAL A 68 3.94 12.55 -9.16
N ALA A 69 3.65 13.81 -9.54
CA ALA A 69 4.59 14.64 -10.30
C ALA A 69 5.91 14.85 -9.54
N GLY A 70 5.85 15.01 -8.22
CA GLY A 70 7.01 15.16 -7.35
C GLY A 70 7.96 13.97 -7.33
N VAL A 71 7.40 12.76 -7.39
CA VAL A 71 8.20 11.52 -7.33
C VAL A 71 8.58 10.98 -8.70
N ARG A 72 8.10 11.57 -9.82
CA ARG A 72 8.45 11.14 -11.19
C ARG A 72 9.95 10.89 -11.44
N PRO A 73 10.88 11.76 -11.00
CA PRO A 73 12.32 11.49 -11.19
C PRO A 73 12.80 10.21 -10.49
N LEU A 74 12.15 9.82 -9.39
CA LEU A 74 12.43 8.58 -8.67
C LEU A 74 11.79 7.38 -9.36
N LEU A 75 10.60 7.54 -9.94
CA LEU A 75 9.96 6.48 -10.72
C LEU A 75 10.84 6.08 -11.92
N ASP A 76 11.40 7.05 -12.61
CA ASP A 76 12.34 6.82 -13.71
C ASP A 76 13.62 6.13 -13.22
N LYS A 77 14.30 6.72 -12.22
CA LYS A 77 15.58 6.20 -11.73
C LYS A 77 15.50 4.82 -11.06
N ALA A 78 14.42 4.54 -10.32
CA ALA A 78 14.30 3.31 -9.54
C ALA A 78 13.52 2.21 -10.28
N TYR A 79 12.55 2.57 -11.12
CA TYR A 79 11.64 1.62 -11.77
C TYR A 79 11.67 1.69 -13.30
N GLY A 80 12.43 2.62 -13.90
CA GLY A 80 12.55 2.74 -15.35
C GLY A 80 11.30 3.31 -16.02
N LEU A 81 10.42 3.97 -15.26
CA LEU A 81 9.18 4.54 -15.75
C LEU A 81 9.45 5.95 -16.29
N PRO A 82 9.46 6.18 -17.63
CA PRO A 82 10.02 7.39 -18.21
C PRO A 82 9.32 8.66 -17.71
N MET A 83 10.06 9.75 -17.46
CA MET A 83 9.48 11.00 -16.93
C MET A 83 8.30 11.55 -17.75
N GLY A 84 8.34 11.38 -19.08
CA GLY A 84 7.32 11.84 -20.02
C GLY A 84 6.14 10.89 -20.21
N ALA A 85 6.12 9.73 -19.53
CA ALA A 85 5.01 8.81 -19.65
C ALA A 85 3.71 9.46 -19.14
N PRO A 86 2.59 9.33 -19.88
CA PRO A 86 1.28 9.62 -19.32
C PRO A 86 1.10 8.72 -18.10
N ILE A 87 0.80 9.33 -16.96
CA ILE A 87 0.50 8.61 -15.73
C ILE A 87 -0.98 8.84 -15.47
N SER A 88 -1.74 7.75 -15.50
CA SER A 88 -3.07 7.72 -14.90
C SER A 88 -2.88 7.59 -13.39
N GLY A 89 -3.20 8.66 -12.67
CA GLY A 89 -3.13 8.71 -11.22
C GLY A 89 -4.52 8.90 -10.64
N SER A 90 -5.11 7.83 -10.12
CA SER A 90 -6.21 7.95 -9.18
C SER A 90 -5.71 7.56 -7.79
N GLY A 91 -6.41 8.05 -6.78
CA GLY A 91 -6.05 7.74 -5.42
C GLY A 91 -7.22 7.87 -4.48
N TYR A 92 -7.02 7.38 -3.27
CA TYR A 92 -7.98 7.43 -2.20
C TYR A 92 -7.28 7.66 -0.86
N PHE A 93 -7.99 8.32 0.06
CA PHE A 93 -7.67 8.19 1.47
C PHE A 93 -8.19 6.86 1.98
N GLY A 94 -7.36 6.11 2.69
CA GLY A 94 -7.74 4.85 3.32
C GLY A 94 -7.60 4.95 4.84
N LEU A 95 -8.65 4.52 5.54
CA LEU A 95 -8.69 4.35 6.99
C LEU A 95 -8.99 2.89 7.33
N VAL A 96 -8.05 2.25 8.01
CA VAL A 96 -8.27 0.89 8.51
C VAL A 96 -9.14 0.95 9.76
N THR A 97 -10.34 0.37 9.70
CA THR A 97 -11.36 0.44 10.75
C THR A 97 -11.92 -0.91 11.16
N ASP A 98 -11.67 -1.96 10.38
CA ASP A 98 -12.30 -3.26 10.61
C ASP A 98 -11.66 -3.98 11.78
N ALA A 99 -12.48 -4.40 12.74
CA ALA A 99 -12.00 -5.29 13.78
C ALA A 99 -11.57 -6.62 13.16
N PRO A 100 -10.61 -7.35 13.76
CA PRO A 100 -10.18 -8.65 13.26
C PRO A 100 -11.33 -9.60 12.93
N GLY A 101 -12.38 -9.66 13.76
CA GLY A 101 -13.55 -10.53 13.54
C GLY A 101 -14.38 -10.20 12.30
N ASP A 102 -14.30 -8.97 11.78
CA ASP A 102 -15.07 -8.51 10.62
C ASP A 102 -14.32 -8.68 9.30
N LEU A 103 -13.07 -9.14 9.34
CA LEU A 103 -12.25 -9.33 8.16
C LEU A 103 -12.80 -10.46 7.28
N HIS A 104 -12.86 -10.20 5.98
CA HIS A 104 -12.99 -11.24 4.97
C HIS A 104 -11.74 -12.15 5.00
N PRO A 105 -11.84 -13.48 4.75
CA PRO A 105 -10.68 -14.36 4.73
C PRO A 105 -9.52 -13.89 3.83
N MET A 106 -9.84 -13.20 2.73
CA MET A 106 -8.82 -12.65 1.82
C MET A 106 -8.10 -11.42 2.36
N GLN A 107 -8.66 -10.74 3.37
CA GLN A 107 -7.99 -9.66 4.09
C GLN A 107 -7.01 -10.18 5.15
N THR A 108 -7.03 -11.50 5.43
CA THR A 108 -6.12 -12.13 6.40
C THR A 108 -4.90 -12.78 5.75
N ILE A 109 -4.61 -12.49 4.48
CA ILE A 109 -3.41 -12.97 3.77
C ILE A 109 -2.78 -11.85 2.92
N PRO A 110 -1.53 -11.99 2.47
CA PRO A 110 -0.94 -11.08 1.49
C PRO A 110 -1.67 -11.09 0.14
N HIS A 111 -1.71 -9.92 -0.51
CA HIS A 111 -2.32 -9.70 -1.82
C HIS A 111 -1.39 -8.91 -2.74
N TYR A 112 -1.82 -8.71 -3.98
CA TYR A 112 -1.23 -7.79 -4.94
C TYR A 112 -2.38 -6.95 -5.53
N ASP A 113 -2.11 -5.73 -5.99
CA ASP A 113 -3.17 -4.84 -6.50
C ASP A 113 -3.52 -5.18 -7.96
N VAL A 114 -2.49 -5.33 -8.79
CA VAL A 114 -2.62 -5.66 -10.21
C VAL A 114 -1.42 -6.49 -10.66
N ALA A 115 -1.64 -7.44 -11.57
CA ALA A 115 -0.58 -8.29 -12.11
C ALA A 115 0.18 -7.59 -13.25
N ASP A 116 0.58 -6.33 -13.05
CA ASP A 116 1.34 -5.52 -14.00
C ASP A 116 2.65 -5.06 -13.37
N SER A 117 3.78 -5.39 -13.99
CA SER A 117 5.10 -5.02 -13.50
C SER A 117 5.42 -3.53 -13.67
N GLU A 118 4.73 -2.83 -14.56
CA GLU A 118 4.89 -1.38 -14.75
C GLU A 118 3.97 -0.56 -13.83
N ALA A 119 3.03 -1.21 -13.13
CA ALA A 119 2.17 -0.56 -12.15
C ALA A 119 2.87 -0.38 -10.79
N LEU A 120 2.77 0.81 -10.23
CA LEU A 120 3.35 1.19 -8.94
C LEU A 120 2.27 1.67 -7.98
N ALA A 121 2.38 1.25 -6.73
CA ALA A 121 1.67 1.85 -5.61
C ALA A 121 2.54 2.96 -5.02
N VAL A 122 1.91 4.10 -4.73
CA VAL A 122 2.52 5.24 -4.01
C VAL A 122 1.66 5.54 -2.80
N LEU A 123 2.22 5.33 -1.62
CA LEU A 123 1.54 5.45 -0.34
C LEU A 123 2.15 6.60 0.46
N VAL A 124 1.34 7.45 1.09
CA VAL A 124 1.79 8.38 2.13
C VAL A 124 1.14 8.01 3.45
N TYR A 125 1.96 7.70 4.45
CA TYR A 125 1.52 7.51 5.83
C TYR A 125 1.20 8.86 6.47
N LEU A 126 -0.03 8.97 6.98
CA LEU A 126 -0.52 10.13 7.73
C LEU A 126 -0.82 9.76 9.19
N CYS A 127 -0.20 8.67 9.66
CA CYS A 127 -0.29 8.11 11.00
C CYS A 127 1.09 7.69 11.51
N GLY A 128 1.22 7.47 12.82
CA GLY A 128 2.48 7.08 13.47
C GLY A 128 2.82 5.58 13.38
N PRO A 129 4.03 5.19 13.80
CA PRO A 129 4.50 3.80 13.78
C PRO A 129 3.68 2.84 14.64
N GLU A 130 2.95 3.34 15.64
CA GLU A 130 2.00 2.56 16.45
C GLU A 130 0.86 1.96 15.63
N HIS A 131 0.62 2.43 14.40
CA HIS A 131 -0.40 1.88 13.50
C HIS A 131 0.13 0.74 12.61
N GLY A 132 1.35 0.27 12.83
CA GLY A 132 1.92 -0.89 12.14
C GLY A 132 2.75 -0.53 10.91
N ALA A 133 2.57 -1.25 9.81
CA ALA A 133 3.50 -1.23 8.68
C ALA A 133 2.87 -1.71 7.36
N THR A 134 3.66 -1.70 6.28
CA THR A 134 3.43 -2.52 5.08
C THR A 134 4.45 -3.66 5.09
N GLY A 135 3.97 -4.91 5.11
CA GLY A 135 4.80 -6.09 4.92
C GLY A 135 4.83 -6.51 3.44
N PHE A 136 5.95 -7.08 3.01
CA PHE A 136 6.15 -7.67 1.69
C PHE A 136 6.43 -9.16 1.84
N TYR A 137 5.91 -9.98 0.93
CA TYR A 137 5.82 -11.42 1.13
C TYR A 137 6.24 -12.24 -0.09
N ARG A 138 6.58 -13.50 0.18
CA ARG A 138 6.67 -14.58 -0.80
C ARG A 138 5.59 -15.60 -0.50
N HIS A 139 4.88 -16.06 -1.51
CA HIS A 139 4.01 -17.23 -1.39
C HIS A 139 4.84 -18.51 -1.45
N ASN A 140 4.77 -19.35 -0.42
CA ASN A 140 5.69 -20.47 -0.20
C ASN A 140 5.51 -21.58 -1.24
N VAL A 141 4.27 -21.88 -1.64
CA VAL A 141 4.00 -23.00 -2.57
C VAL A 141 4.46 -22.67 -4.00
N SER A 142 4.16 -21.46 -4.48
CA SER A 142 4.57 -21.06 -5.85
C SER A 142 5.98 -20.47 -5.91
N GLY A 143 6.54 -20.06 -4.77
CA GLY A 143 7.79 -19.30 -4.69
C GLY A 143 7.68 -17.87 -5.21
N LEU A 144 6.50 -17.40 -5.60
CA LEU A 144 6.29 -16.08 -6.19
C LEU A 144 6.36 -14.98 -5.12
N GLU A 145 7.08 -13.91 -5.45
CA GLU A 145 7.13 -12.65 -4.69
C GLU A 145 6.35 -11.56 -5.45
N THR A 146 6.37 -11.59 -6.78
CA THR A 146 5.65 -10.68 -7.68
C THR A 146 4.78 -11.45 -8.67
N LEU A 147 3.67 -10.85 -9.10
CA LEU A 147 2.72 -11.44 -10.04
C LEU A 147 2.85 -10.83 -11.43
N THR A 148 2.91 -11.67 -12.45
CA THR A 148 2.76 -11.27 -13.87
C THR A 148 1.42 -11.79 -14.38
N PRO A 149 0.93 -11.31 -15.54
CA PRO A 149 -0.33 -11.82 -16.10
C PRO A 149 -0.29 -13.35 -16.27
N ALA A 150 0.86 -13.91 -16.69
CA ALA A 150 1.06 -15.35 -16.84
C ALA A 150 1.07 -16.12 -15.49
N GLY A 151 1.57 -15.49 -14.41
CA GLY A 151 1.67 -16.10 -13.08
C GLY A 151 0.39 -15.98 -12.24
N ALA A 152 -0.44 -14.97 -12.51
CA ALA A 152 -1.60 -14.62 -11.71
C ALA A 152 -2.65 -15.74 -11.67
N ASP A 153 -2.97 -16.37 -12.81
CA ASP A 153 -4.00 -17.41 -12.87
C ASP A 153 -3.66 -18.63 -12.00
N GLY A 154 -2.41 -19.09 -12.06
CA GLY A 154 -1.93 -20.21 -11.25
C GLY A 154 -1.92 -19.88 -9.76
N TYR A 155 -1.46 -18.69 -9.42
CA TYR A 155 -1.48 -18.18 -8.04
C TYR A 155 -2.91 -18.08 -7.51
N ASN A 156 -3.82 -17.45 -8.25
CA ASN A 156 -5.21 -17.25 -7.83
C ASN A 156 -5.95 -18.57 -7.66
N ARG A 157 -5.72 -19.57 -8.53
CA ARG A 157 -6.27 -20.92 -8.32
C ARG A 157 -5.78 -21.55 -7.01
N HIS A 158 -4.51 -21.36 -6.66
CA HIS A 158 -3.98 -21.85 -5.39
C HIS A 158 -4.62 -21.16 -4.19
N ILE A 159 -4.75 -19.83 -4.23
CA ILE A 159 -5.42 -19.05 -3.18
C ILE A 159 -6.88 -19.48 -3.03
N SER A 160 -7.62 -19.62 -4.14
CA SER A 160 -9.01 -20.08 -4.12
C SER A 160 -9.15 -21.50 -3.54
N ALA A 161 -8.25 -22.42 -3.89
CA ALA A 161 -8.22 -23.77 -3.30
C ALA A 161 -7.84 -23.76 -1.80
N GLY A 162 -7.12 -22.74 -1.34
CA GLY A 162 -6.78 -22.51 0.06
C GLY A 162 -7.89 -21.84 0.88
N LEU A 163 -8.92 -21.29 0.23
CA LEU A 163 -9.95 -20.49 0.90
C LEU A 163 -10.62 -21.18 2.09
N PRO A 164 -11.03 -22.46 2.04
CA PRO A 164 -11.60 -23.13 3.21
C PRO A 164 -10.63 -23.19 4.41
N ARG A 165 -9.33 -23.31 4.15
CA ARG A 165 -8.31 -23.28 5.23
C ARG A 165 -8.15 -21.87 5.80
N PHE A 166 -8.22 -20.83 4.98
CA PHE A 166 -8.17 -19.45 5.44
C PHE A 166 -9.44 -19.10 6.23
N GLU A 167 -10.60 -19.58 5.78
CA GLU A 167 -11.88 -19.41 6.46
C GLU A 167 -11.88 -19.99 7.87
N ALA A 168 -11.26 -21.17 8.05
CA ALA A 168 -11.16 -21.85 9.34
C ALA A 168 -10.15 -21.22 10.33
N ARG A 169 -9.29 -20.28 9.88
CA ARG A 169 -8.34 -19.60 10.77
C ARG A 169 -9.05 -18.51 11.58
N PRO A 170 -8.64 -18.25 12.83
CA PRO A 170 -9.01 -17.03 13.53
C PRO A 170 -8.67 -15.81 12.67
N ARG A 171 -9.66 -14.94 12.46
CA ARG A 171 -9.48 -13.73 11.67
C ARG A 171 -8.54 -12.77 12.39
N ARG A 172 -7.50 -12.35 11.69
CA ARG A 172 -6.50 -11.37 12.15
C ARG A 172 -5.84 -10.75 10.93
N TYR A 173 -5.32 -9.54 11.10
CA TYR A 173 -4.42 -8.96 10.12
C TYR A 173 -3.19 -9.86 9.94
N PHE A 174 -2.73 -9.99 8.70
CA PHE A 174 -1.59 -10.85 8.41
C PHE A 174 -0.30 -10.17 8.89
N GLU A 175 0.43 -10.86 9.77
CA GLU A 175 1.73 -10.43 10.27
C GLU A 175 2.74 -11.59 10.22
N GLY A 176 4.02 -11.26 10.10
CA GLY A 176 5.10 -12.24 10.12
C GLY A 176 5.05 -13.24 8.96
N SER A 177 5.31 -14.51 9.27
CA SER A 177 5.30 -15.61 8.29
C SER A 177 4.45 -16.77 8.78
N ASP A 178 3.92 -17.56 7.86
CA ASP A 178 3.23 -18.81 8.17
C ASP A 178 3.54 -19.90 7.13
N ALA A 179 2.74 -20.96 7.11
CA ALA A 179 2.90 -22.08 6.18
C ALA A 179 2.72 -21.66 4.70
N ASP A 180 1.89 -20.66 4.41
CA ASP A 180 1.57 -20.24 3.05
C ASP A 180 2.43 -19.05 2.59
N PHE A 181 2.88 -18.18 3.51
CA PHE A 181 3.65 -16.98 3.17
C PHE A 181 4.87 -16.76 4.07
N THR A 182 5.96 -16.28 3.46
CA THR A 182 7.16 -15.79 4.17
C THR A 182 7.25 -14.28 4.01
N MET A 183 7.38 -13.52 5.11
CA MET A 183 7.74 -12.10 5.04
C MET A 183 9.19 -11.93 4.56
N ILE A 184 9.36 -11.13 3.51
CA ILE A 184 10.66 -10.86 2.87
C ILE A 184 11.15 -9.43 3.11
N GLY A 185 10.34 -8.59 3.74
CA GLY A 185 10.69 -7.24 4.16
C GLY A 185 9.46 -6.49 4.69
N LYS A 186 9.68 -5.32 5.28
CA LYS A 186 8.61 -4.41 5.71
C LYS A 186 9.09 -2.97 5.73
N VAL A 187 8.14 -2.04 5.68
CA VAL A 187 8.35 -0.61 5.94
C VAL A 187 7.36 -0.17 7.01
N GLU A 188 7.87 0.24 8.16
CA GLU A 188 7.07 0.76 9.27
C GLU A 188 6.29 2.00 8.84
N ALA A 189 5.06 2.14 9.35
CA ALA A 189 4.34 3.40 9.28
C ALA A 189 5.15 4.49 9.99
N GLN A 190 5.12 5.69 9.44
CA GLN A 190 5.71 6.87 10.05
C GLN A 190 5.00 8.07 9.46
N TYR A 191 4.62 9.03 10.31
CA TYR A 191 3.92 10.21 9.82
C TYR A 191 4.79 10.94 8.78
N ASN A 192 4.19 11.33 7.65
CA ASN A 192 4.85 12.00 6.52
C ASN A 192 5.90 11.13 5.79
N ARG A 193 5.81 9.80 5.90
CA ARG A 193 6.58 8.85 5.10
C ARG A 193 5.85 8.51 3.81
N LEU A 194 6.52 8.69 2.69
CA LEU A 194 6.08 8.20 1.38
C LEU A 194 6.78 6.88 1.05
N VAL A 195 6.04 5.88 0.56
CA VAL A 195 6.54 4.58 0.14
C VAL A 195 6.10 4.30 -1.30
N ILE A 196 7.01 3.79 -2.12
CA ILE A 196 6.76 3.38 -3.51
C ILE A 196 7.19 1.93 -3.67
N TYR A 197 6.36 1.12 -4.32
CA TYR A 197 6.67 -0.27 -4.67
C TYR A 197 5.83 -0.73 -5.86
N ASN A 198 6.24 -1.80 -6.53
CA ASN A 198 5.44 -2.37 -7.62
C ASN A 198 4.12 -2.94 -7.09
N SER A 199 3.00 -2.57 -7.71
CA SER A 199 1.65 -3.04 -7.34
C SER A 199 1.47 -4.55 -7.49
N ASN A 200 2.34 -5.20 -8.25
CA ASN A 200 2.33 -6.64 -8.42
C ASN A 200 3.14 -7.41 -7.37
N LEU A 201 3.84 -6.72 -6.45
CA LEU A 201 4.55 -7.34 -5.33
C LEU A 201 3.55 -7.78 -4.27
N LEU A 202 3.68 -9.01 -3.76
CA LEU A 202 2.84 -9.49 -2.67
C LEU A 202 3.11 -8.67 -1.40
N HIS A 203 2.04 -8.09 -0.86
CA HIS A 203 2.09 -7.21 0.30
C HIS A 203 0.83 -7.31 1.15
N SER A 204 0.91 -6.80 2.38
CA SER A 204 -0.23 -6.68 3.28
C SER A 204 0.01 -5.57 4.30
N ALA A 205 -1.08 -4.95 4.75
CA ALA A 205 -1.01 -4.04 5.88
C ALA A 205 -0.81 -4.86 7.17
N ILE A 206 0.24 -4.51 7.92
CA ILE A 206 0.41 -4.93 9.32
C ILE A 206 -0.26 -3.86 10.16
N VAL A 207 -1.20 -4.25 11.01
CA VAL A 207 -2.10 -3.34 11.72
C VAL A 207 -2.17 -3.76 13.18
N ASP A 208 -2.06 -2.79 14.09
CA ASP A 208 -2.41 -2.97 15.50
C ASP A 208 -3.94 -2.79 15.67
N PRO A 209 -4.71 -3.85 15.99
CA PRO A 209 -6.16 -3.75 16.15
C PRO A 209 -6.60 -2.84 17.30
N LEU A 210 -5.71 -2.54 18.27
CA LEU A 210 -6.02 -1.65 19.38
C LEU A 210 -6.02 -0.17 18.98
N ARG A 211 -5.56 0.15 17.75
CA ARG A 211 -5.40 1.50 17.22
C ARG A 211 -6.36 1.81 16.07
N LEU A 212 -7.38 0.97 15.88
CA LEU A 212 -8.41 1.18 14.86
C LEU A 212 -9.28 2.39 15.23
N SER A 213 -9.49 3.28 14.26
CA SER A 213 -10.36 4.44 14.41
C SER A 213 -10.81 4.94 13.04
N ALA A 214 -12.06 5.37 12.97
CA ALA A 214 -12.61 6.05 11.79
C ALA A 214 -12.30 7.56 11.77
N ASP A 215 -11.65 8.10 12.81
CA ASP A 215 -11.17 9.47 12.84
C ASP A 215 -9.85 9.58 12.05
N PRO A 216 -9.79 10.39 10.96
CA PRO A 216 -8.57 10.61 10.18
C PRO A 216 -7.35 11.09 10.98
N VAL A 217 -7.54 11.71 12.15
CA VAL A 217 -6.45 12.19 13.01
C VAL A 217 -5.91 11.10 13.93
N GLN A 218 -6.76 10.17 14.37
CA GLN A 218 -6.41 9.14 15.35
C GLN A 218 -6.19 7.76 14.73
N GLY A 219 -6.74 7.51 13.54
CA GLY A 219 -6.70 6.22 12.87
C GLY A 219 -5.47 6.02 12.01
N ARG A 220 -5.35 4.81 11.45
CA ARG A 220 -4.33 4.49 10.44
C ARG A 220 -4.69 5.13 9.10
N LEU A 221 -4.54 6.45 9.00
CA LEU A 221 -4.80 7.21 7.78
C LEU A 221 -3.64 7.08 6.80
N THR A 222 -4.00 6.84 5.54
CA THR A 222 -3.06 6.79 4.41
C THR A 222 -3.63 7.50 3.19
N ALA A 223 -2.78 8.15 2.39
CA ALA A 223 -3.12 8.55 1.03
C ALA A 223 -2.49 7.54 0.06
N ASN A 224 -3.32 6.88 -0.75
CA ASN A 224 -2.91 5.82 -1.66
C ASN A 224 -3.11 6.32 -3.08
N MET A 225 -2.08 6.25 -3.91
CA MET A 225 -2.17 6.52 -5.34
C MET A 225 -1.60 5.35 -6.12
N PHE A 226 -2.13 5.14 -7.31
CA PHE A 226 -1.62 4.14 -8.25
C PHE A 226 -1.10 4.86 -9.48
N VAL A 227 0.04 4.40 -9.96
CA VAL A 227 0.71 4.94 -11.13
C VAL A 227 0.91 3.79 -12.10
N THR A 228 0.28 3.87 -13.26
CA THR A 228 0.56 2.97 -14.37
C THR A 228 1.11 3.78 -15.54
N ARG A 229 1.85 3.10 -16.41
CA ARG A 229 2.13 3.60 -17.75
C ARG A 229 0.82 3.57 -18.53
N ALA A 230 0.36 4.73 -19.02
CA ALA A 230 -0.83 4.78 -19.87
C ALA A 230 -0.55 4.31 -21.30
#